data_AF-F7V527-F1
#
_entry.id   AF-F7V527-F1
#
_cell.length_a   1.000
_cell.length_b   1.000
_cell.length_c   1.000
_cell.angle_alpha   90.00
_cell.angle_beta   90.00
_cell.angle_gamma   90.00
#
_symmetry.space_group_name_H-M   'P 1'
#
loop_
_entity.id
_entity.type
_entity.pdbx_description
1 polymer ?
#
loop_
_entity_poly.entity_id
_entity_poly.type
_entity_poly.pdbx_seq_one_letter_code
_entity_poly.pdbx_strand_id
1 'polypeptide(L)'
;MKEVSMSGSRSYKFIFIAAVLLPAVLLGMLFAFRVSAAPNDSLPPLSSETGSLTVTFVSDDGTAVPNAEIQLVKVADFSVSDGKGVYRSAAEFASLHINYADMSTDRSIETANKVYRLVQSRKIHTDSAKTDTNGKARFTGLKSGMYEVFLGHRMDYNGKTYYFDPYLIAVPEAVLDSDGSVIHWKYQGIAVPKSQNMKEKADKPTPVPPPIQKKPTHTVSRITRVKTGDKGNPVPWICLIAAAAAGIVCMTKRKPR
;
A
#
# COMPACT_ATOMS: atom_id res chain seq x y z
N MET A 1 5.73 91.18 2.65
CA MET A 1 6.65 90.22 3.34
C MET A 1 5.83 89.56 4.44
N LYS A 2 5.65 88.25 4.56
CA LYS A 2 6.26 87.06 3.97
C LYS A 2 5.23 85.94 4.18
N GLU A 3 4.86 85.17 3.13
CA GLU A 3 3.98 84.01 3.30
C GLU A 3 4.66 82.92 4.13
N VAL A 4 3.94 82.33 5.08
CA VAL A 4 4.35 81.13 5.81
C VAL A 4 3.56 79.95 5.25
N SER A 5 4.30 79.09 4.56
CA SER A 5 3.86 77.79 4.04
C SER A 5 3.52 76.82 5.18
N MET A 6 2.28 76.30 5.21
CA MET A 6 1.89 75.17 6.07
C MET A 6 1.88 73.86 5.27
N SER A 7 3.05 73.21 5.23
CA SER A 7 3.20 71.80 4.90
C SER A 7 2.86 70.95 6.13
N GLY A 8 1.61 70.48 6.27
CA GLY A 8 1.20 69.74 7.48
C GLY A 8 0.04 68.75 7.35
N SER A 9 -0.49 68.52 6.14
CA SER A 9 -1.71 67.69 5.96
C SER A 9 -1.45 66.24 5.51
N ARG A 10 -0.25 65.95 5.01
CA ARG A 10 0.07 64.61 4.47
C ARG A 10 0.49 63.61 5.54
N SER A 11 1.19 64.04 6.60
CA SER A 11 1.78 63.12 7.58
C SER A 11 0.77 62.41 8.49
N TYR A 12 -0.33 63.08 8.88
CA TYR A 12 -1.33 62.50 9.80
C TYR A 12 -2.19 61.40 9.17
N LYS A 13 -2.48 61.50 7.86
CA LYS A 13 -3.23 60.46 7.13
C LYS A 13 -2.41 59.19 6.94
N PHE A 14 -1.09 59.30 6.78
CA PHE A 14 -0.20 58.13 6.69
C PHE A 14 -0.04 57.41 8.04
N ILE A 15 0.01 58.16 9.15
CA ILE A 15 0.14 57.58 10.50
C ILE A 15 -1.14 56.83 10.92
N PHE A 16 -2.33 57.36 10.60
CA PHE A 16 -3.60 56.68 10.90
C PHE A 16 -3.83 55.40 10.08
N ILE A 17 -3.42 55.37 8.81
CA ILE A 17 -3.53 54.18 7.96
C ILE A 17 -2.54 53.09 8.44
N ALA A 18 -1.34 53.48 8.90
CA ALA A 18 -0.35 52.56 9.46
C ALA A 18 -0.80 51.96 10.81
N ALA A 19 -1.46 52.73 11.67
CA ALA A 19 -1.88 52.28 13.00
C ALA A 19 -3.04 51.27 13.00
N VAL A 20 -3.88 51.25 11.95
CA VAL A 20 -5.03 50.34 11.84
C VAL A 20 -4.72 49.09 11.02
N LEU A 21 -3.86 49.19 9.99
CA LEU A 21 -3.52 48.05 9.14
C LEU A 21 -2.51 47.08 9.78
N LEU A 22 -1.57 47.57 10.59
CA LEU A 22 -0.59 46.73 11.28
C LEU A 22 -1.21 45.71 12.25
N PRO A 23 -2.13 46.09 13.16
CA PRO A 23 -2.74 45.11 14.07
C PRO A 23 -3.70 44.15 13.34
N ALA A 24 -4.36 44.56 12.25
CA ALA A 24 -5.21 43.68 11.45
C ALA A 24 -4.41 42.59 10.70
N VAL A 25 -3.21 42.93 10.20
CA VAL A 25 -2.28 41.96 9.60
C VAL A 25 -1.66 41.06 10.67
N LEU A 26 -1.35 41.58 11.86
CA LEU A 26 -0.82 40.80 12.98
C LEU A 26 -1.86 39.82 13.56
N LEU A 27 -3.13 40.20 13.61
CA LEU A 27 -4.23 39.35 14.05
C LEU A 27 -4.59 38.28 12.99
N GLY A 28 -4.45 38.61 11.70
CA GLY A 28 -4.57 37.64 10.60
C GLY A 28 -3.48 36.57 10.61
N MET A 29 -2.25 36.90 11.05
CA MET A 29 -1.16 35.92 11.21
C MET A 29 -1.37 34.96 12.38
N LEU A 30 -2.15 35.33 13.40
CA LEU A 30 -2.49 34.45 14.53
C LEU A 30 -3.61 33.43 14.17
N PHE A 31 -4.35 33.67 13.08
CA PHE A 31 -5.36 32.75 12.54
C PHE A 31 -4.87 31.90 11.36
N ALA A 32 -3.55 31.87 11.10
CA ALA A 32 -2.94 30.78 10.37
C ALA A 32 -2.98 29.52 11.25
N PHE A 33 -4.19 28.99 11.48
CA PHE A 33 -4.39 27.63 11.89
C PHE A 33 -3.49 26.81 10.99
N ARG A 34 -2.55 26.10 11.62
CA ARG A 34 -1.86 25.01 10.96
C ARG A 34 -2.96 24.02 10.60
N VAL A 35 -3.49 24.11 9.39
CA VAL A 35 -4.15 22.97 8.74
C VAL A 35 -3.02 21.99 8.49
N SER A 36 -2.63 21.28 9.54
CA SER A 36 -1.86 20.07 9.41
C SER A 36 -2.86 19.04 8.92
N ALA A 37 -2.89 18.82 7.60
CA ALA A 37 -3.46 17.58 7.09
C ALA A 37 -2.65 16.45 7.75
N ALA A 38 -3.28 15.71 8.66
CA ALA A 38 -2.72 14.45 9.11
C ALA A 38 -2.51 13.58 7.85
N PRO A 39 -1.39 12.85 7.74
CA PRO A 39 -1.27 11.86 6.67
C PRO A 39 -2.48 10.93 6.78
N ASN A 40 -3.18 10.73 5.66
CA ASN A 40 -4.43 10.00 5.59
C ASN A 40 -4.15 8.47 5.61
N ASP A 41 -3.30 8.02 6.54
CA ASP A 41 -2.82 6.63 6.67
C ASP A 41 -3.82 5.75 7.44
N SER A 42 -5.06 6.22 7.62
CA SER A 42 -6.11 5.46 8.30
C SER A 42 -6.72 4.44 7.35
N LEU A 43 -6.59 3.16 7.68
CA LEU A 43 -7.27 2.10 6.95
C LEU A 43 -8.79 2.22 7.06
N PRO A 44 -9.54 1.92 5.99
CA PRO A 44 -10.98 1.81 6.06
C PRO A 44 -11.39 0.65 6.99
N PRO A 45 -12.52 0.74 7.70
CA PRO A 45 -13.00 -0.35 8.53
C PRO A 45 -13.30 -1.60 7.70
N LEU A 46 -13.20 -2.78 8.34
CA LEU A 46 -13.72 -4.02 7.76
C LEU A 46 -15.25 -4.01 7.80
N SER A 47 -15.89 -4.64 6.82
CA SER A 47 -17.31 -4.96 6.87
C SER A 47 -17.52 -6.22 7.72
N SER A 48 -18.77 -6.55 8.03
CA SER A 48 -19.13 -7.81 8.68
C SER A 48 -19.17 -9.01 7.72
N GLU A 49 -18.80 -8.81 6.44
CA GLU A 49 -18.83 -9.85 5.42
C GLU A 49 -17.71 -10.88 5.66
N THR A 50 -18.03 -12.14 5.39
CA THR A 50 -17.01 -13.19 5.29
C THR A 50 -16.43 -13.21 3.87
N GLY A 51 -15.13 -13.44 3.76
CA GLY A 51 -14.44 -13.59 2.49
C GLY A 51 -14.56 -14.97 1.86
N SER A 52 -13.97 -15.07 0.68
CA SER A 52 -13.81 -16.31 -0.08
C SER A 52 -12.46 -16.30 -0.80
N LEU A 53 -11.96 -17.48 -1.12
CA LEU A 53 -10.76 -17.66 -1.91
C LEU A 53 -11.02 -18.71 -2.99
N THR A 54 -10.77 -18.36 -4.24
CA THR A 54 -10.71 -19.31 -5.35
C THR A 54 -9.26 -19.52 -5.76
N VAL A 55 -8.76 -20.73 -5.58
CA VAL A 55 -7.42 -21.14 -6.04
C VAL A 55 -7.58 -21.80 -7.41
N THR A 56 -6.93 -21.26 -8.43
CA THR A 56 -6.95 -21.79 -9.80
C THR A 56 -5.62 -22.45 -10.08
N PHE A 57 -5.59 -23.78 -10.06
CA PHE A 57 -4.39 -24.57 -10.31
C PHE A 57 -4.33 -24.99 -11.78
N VAL A 58 -3.30 -24.49 -12.45
CA VAL A 58 -2.98 -24.80 -13.84
C VAL A 58 -1.56 -25.35 -13.93
N SER A 59 -1.30 -26.21 -14.90
CA SER A 59 0.04 -26.70 -15.24
C SER A 59 0.92 -25.60 -15.83
N ASP A 60 2.17 -25.96 -16.09
CA ASP A 60 3.20 -25.16 -16.76
C ASP A 60 2.74 -24.57 -18.10
N ASP A 61 1.94 -25.33 -18.85
CA ASP A 61 1.38 -24.94 -20.15
C ASP A 61 0.01 -24.22 -20.06
N GLY A 62 -0.47 -23.93 -18.85
CA GLY A 62 -1.76 -23.27 -18.61
C GLY A 62 -2.98 -24.19 -18.62
N THR A 63 -2.80 -25.51 -18.75
CA THR A 63 -3.90 -26.47 -18.68
C THR A 63 -4.46 -26.57 -17.26
N ALA A 64 -5.79 -26.58 -17.12
CA ALA A 64 -6.44 -26.83 -15.84
C ALA A 64 -6.05 -28.20 -15.25
N VAL A 65 -5.69 -28.23 -13.96
CA VAL A 65 -5.37 -29.46 -13.24
C VAL A 65 -6.55 -29.82 -12.32
N PRO A 66 -7.41 -30.80 -12.69
CA PRO A 66 -8.57 -31.19 -11.91
C PRO A 66 -8.23 -32.13 -10.74
N ASN A 67 -9.14 -32.23 -9.77
CA ASN A 67 -9.07 -33.16 -8.63
C ASN A 67 -7.84 -32.98 -7.72
N ALA A 68 -7.11 -31.86 -7.85
CA ALA A 68 -6.02 -31.49 -6.97
C ALA A 68 -6.55 -31.04 -5.61
N GLU A 69 -6.06 -31.64 -4.53
CA GLU A 69 -6.45 -31.29 -3.18
C GLU A 69 -5.66 -30.07 -2.69
N ILE A 70 -6.32 -28.92 -2.67
CA ILE A 70 -5.79 -27.68 -2.11
C ILE A 70 -6.17 -27.63 -0.64
N GLN A 71 -5.19 -27.30 0.20
CA GLN A 71 -5.35 -27.14 1.64
C GLN A 71 -5.20 -25.66 2.01
N LEU A 72 -5.95 -25.23 3.02
CA LEU A 72 -6.01 -23.88 3.52
C LEU A 72 -5.96 -23.91 5.05
N VAL A 73 -5.13 -23.06 5.65
CA VAL A 73 -5.11 -22.88 7.11
C VAL A 73 -5.02 -21.40 7.47
N LYS A 74 -5.83 -20.97 8.44
CA LYS A 74 -5.78 -19.59 8.94
C LYS A 74 -4.60 -19.44 9.90
N VAL A 75 -3.66 -18.57 9.57
CA VAL A 75 -2.43 -18.36 10.36
C VAL A 75 -2.51 -17.15 11.30
N ALA A 76 -3.37 -16.19 10.99
CA ALA A 76 -3.64 -15.04 11.84
C ALA A 76 -5.02 -14.44 11.59
N ASP A 77 -5.64 -13.90 12.64
CA ASP A 77 -6.77 -12.99 12.52
C ASP A 77 -6.29 -11.62 12.04
N PHE A 78 -7.12 -10.93 11.26
CA PHE A 78 -6.91 -9.55 10.84
C PHE A 78 -8.08 -8.69 11.32
N SER A 79 -7.75 -7.52 11.89
CA SER A 79 -8.72 -6.53 12.34
C SER A 79 -8.23 -5.12 12.03
N VAL A 80 -9.16 -4.18 11.90
CA VAL A 80 -8.85 -2.75 11.81
C VAL A 80 -9.40 -2.08 13.07
N SER A 81 -8.53 -1.42 13.83
CA SER A 81 -8.89 -0.63 15.02
C SER A 81 -8.19 0.72 14.95
N ASP A 82 -8.92 1.80 15.17
CA ASP A 82 -8.40 3.17 15.13
C ASP A 82 -7.60 3.48 13.86
N GLY A 83 -8.12 3.00 12.71
CA GLY A 83 -7.47 3.17 11.40
C GLY A 83 -6.22 2.32 11.19
N LYS A 84 -5.89 1.39 12.09
CA LYS A 84 -4.69 0.55 12.02
C LYS A 84 -5.03 -0.92 11.84
N GLY A 85 -4.33 -1.56 10.92
CA GLY A 85 -4.42 -2.99 10.69
C GLY A 85 -3.62 -3.76 11.72
N VAL A 86 -4.24 -4.74 12.36
CA VAL A 86 -3.61 -5.57 13.38
C VAL A 86 -3.80 -7.03 13.01
N TYR A 87 -2.67 -7.74 12.87
CA TYR A 87 -2.65 -9.19 12.79
C TYR A 87 -2.40 -9.80 14.17
N ARG A 88 -3.15 -10.86 14.48
CA ARG A 88 -2.94 -11.69 15.68
C ARG A 88 -2.74 -13.13 15.24
N SER A 89 -1.55 -13.69 15.48
CA SER A 89 -1.26 -15.09 15.16
C SER A 89 -2.27 -16.01 15.84
N ALA A 90 -2.72 -17.05 15.11
CA ALA A 90 -3.40 -18.17 15.73
C ALA A 90 -2.46 -18.85 16.75
N ALA A 91 -3.03 -19.43 17.81
CA ALA A 91 -2.26 -19.93 18.94
C ALA A 91 -1.25 -21.01 18.53
N GLU A 92 -1.62 -21.84 17.56
CA GLU A 92 -0.81 -22.90 16.98
C GLU A 92 0.47 -22.38 16.30
N PHE A 93 0.45 -21.13 15.84
CA PHE A 93 1.54 -20.47 15.11
C PHE A 93 2.31 -19.44 15.96
N ALA A 94 1.92 -19.21 17.21
CA ALA A 94 2.53 -18.19 18.07
C ALA A 94 4.05 -18.38 18.24
N SER A 95 4.54 -19.62 18.26
CA SER A 95 5.97 -19.93 18.38
C SER A 95 6.81 -19.52 17.18
N LEU A 96 6.19 -19.17 16.05
CA LEU A 96 6.91 -18.72 14.85
C LEU A 96 7.25 -17.23 14.89
N HIS A 97 6.67 -16.46 15.82
CA HIS A 97 6.89 -15.01 15.97
C HIS A 97 6.84 -14.26 14.63
N ILE A 98 5.79 -14.54 13.85
CA ILE A 98 5.65 -14.00 12.49
C ILE A 98 5.35 -12.50 12.57
N ASN A 99 6.15 -11.70 11.86
CA ASN A 99 5.81 -10.32 11.57
C ASN A 99 5.03 -10.27 10.26
N TYR A 100 3.73 -10.00 10.33
CA TYR A 100 2.83 -9.91 9.17
C TYR A 100 2.84 -8.53 8.50
N ALA A 101 3.38 -7.51 9.17
CA ALA A 101 3.52 -6.17 8.58
C ALA A 101 4.77 -6.12 7.70
N ASP A 102 4.67 -5.41 6.57
CA ASP A 102 5.79 -5.07 5.69
C ASP A 102 6.65 -6.27 5.25
N MET A 103 6.01 -7.42 4.98
CA MET A 103 6.71 -8.61 4.51
C MET A 103 7.23 -8.42 3.08
N SER A 104 8.56 -8.52 2.92
CA SER A 104 9.16 -8.70 1.59
C SER A 104 8.77 -10.05 1.00
N THR A 105 8.93 -10.20 -0.32
CA THR A 105 8.69 -11.46 -1.02
C THR A 105 9.47 -12.63 -0.42
N ASP A 106 10.78 -12.45 -0.17
CA ASP A 106 11.63 -13.50 0.38
C ASP A 106 11.20 -13.90 1.80
N ARG A 107 10.82 -12.90 2.61
CA ARG A 107 10.30 -13.13 3.97
C ARG A 107 8.97 -13.87 3.93
N SER A 108 8.12 -13.58 2.95
CA SER A 108 6.85 -14.27 2.74
C SER A 108 7.06 -15.74 2.39
N ILE A 109 7.97 -16.03 1.46
CA ILE A 109 8.33 -17.40 1.08
C ILE A 109 8.93 -18.17 2.26
N GLU A 110 9.86 -17.57 3.00
CA GLU A 110 10.45 -18.20 4.18
C GLU A 110 9.39 -18.49 5.27
N THR A 111 8.47 -17.55 5.47
CA THR A 111 7.41 -17.66 6.47
C THR A 111 6.42 -18.76 6.09
N ALA A 112 5.94 -18.80 4.85
CA ALA A 112 5.08 -19.87 4.36
C ALA A 112 5.75 -21.24 4.59
N ASN A 113 6.99 -21.41 4.14
CA ASN A 113 7.71 -22.68 4.37
C ASN A 113 7.85 -23.07 5.86
N LYS A 114 7.93 -22.11 6.79
CA LYS A 114 7.91 -22.39 8.24
C LYS A 114 6.54 -22.81 8.74
N VAL A 115 5.48 -22.12 8.30
CA VAL A 115 4.09 -22.47 8.64
C VAL A 115 3.78 -23.86 8.12
N TYR A 116 4.02 -24.14 6.83
CA TYR A 116 3.83 -25.45 6.23
C TYR A 116 4.51 -26.57 7.02
N ARG A 117 5.81 -26.44 7.36
CA ARG A 117 6.51 -27.44 8.18
C ARG A 117 5.86 -27.65 9.54
N LEU A 118 5.39 -26.58 10.18
CA LEU A 118 4.71 -26.68 11.47
C LEU A 118 3.38 -27.42 11.34
N VAL A 119 2.58 -27.08 10.32
CA VAL A 119 1.31 -27.76 9.99
C VAL A 119 1.54 -29.26 9.82
N GLN A 120 2.54 -29.65 9.02
CA GLN A 120 2.85 -31.06 8.79
C GLN A 120 3.34 -31.76 10.07
N SER A 121 4.27 -31.16 10.81
CA SER A 121 4.85 -31.77 12.01
C SER A 121 3.86 -31.95 13.16
N ARG A 122 2.93 -30.99 13.32
CA ARG A 122 1.93 -30.97 14.39
C ARG A 122 0.57 -31.50 13.97
N LYS A 123 0.40 -31.85 12.70
CA LYS A 123 -0.88 -32.27 12.11
C LYS A 123 -2.00 -31.27 12.41
N ILE A 124 -1.70 -29.98 12.23
CA ILE A 124 -2.67 -28.90 12.42
C ILE A 124 -3.82 -29.11 11.42
N HIS A 125 -5.05 -28.98 11.89
CA HIS A 125 -6.22 -29.11 11.04
C HIS A 125 -6.24 -28.05 9.94
N THR A 126 -6.60 -28.46 8.73
CA THR A 126 -6.68 -27.61 7.54
C THR A 126 -8.01 -27.83 6.84
N ASP A 127 -8.55 -26.77 6.26
CA ASP A 127 -9.67 -26.87 5.33
C ASP A 127 -9.16 -27.38 3.99
N SER A 128 -9.94 -28.21 3.31
CA SER A 128 -9.55 -28.79 2.02
C SER A 128 -10.63 -28.56 0.96
N ALA A 129 -10.20 -28.23 -0.26
CA ALA A 129 -11.06 -28.19 -1.43
C ALA A 129 -10.35 -28.79 -2.63
N LYS A 130 -11.07 -29.60 -3.41
CA LYS A 130 -10.55 -30.17 -4.65
C LYS A 130 -10.81 -29.23 -5.82
N THR A 131 -9.87 -29.19 -6.75
CA THR A 131 -10.07 -28.44 -8.00
C THR A 131 -11.12 -29.11 -8.90
N ASP A 132 -11.99 -28.30 -9.49
CA ASP A 132 -12.96 -28.75 -10.50
C ASP A 132 -12.30 -28.98 -11.88
N THR A 133 -13.11 -29.28 -12.90
CA THR A 133 -12.64 -29.47 -14.29
C THR A 133 -11.98 -28.23 -14.89
N ASN A 134 -12.19 -27.05 -14.31
CA ASN A 134 -11.55 -25.79 -14.69
C ASN A 134 -10.34 -25.46 -13.81
N GLY A 135 -9.88 -26.40 -12.98
CA GLY A 135 -8.74 -26.23 -12.09
C GLY A 135 -9.05 -25.38 -10.86
N LYS A 136 -10.32 -25.16 -10.49
CA LYS A 136 -10.70 -24.24 -9.41
C LYS A 136 -11.09 -24.96 -8.13
N ALA A 137 -10.41 -24.64 -7.03
CA ALA A 137 -10.81 -25.00 -5.67
C ALA A 137 -11.36 -23.76 -4.96
N ARG A 138 -12.46 -23.89 -4.22
CA ARG A 138 -13.18 -22.75 -3.61
C ARG A 138 -13.32 -22.93 -2.11
N PHE A 139 -12.97 -21.88 -1.39
CA PHE A 139 -13.18 -21.73 0.06
C PHE A 139 -14.10 -20.53 0.30
N THR A 140 -15.11 -20.69 1.14
CA THR A 140 -16.12 -19.65 1.44
C THR A 140 -16.26 -19.48 2.95
N GLY A 141 -16.87 -18.37 3.40
CA GLY A 141 -17.08 -18.14 4.83
C GLY A 141 -15.79 -17.78 5.59
N LEU A 142 -14.75 -17.31 4.89
CA LEU A 142 -13.45 -17.02 5.48
C LEU A 142 -13.52 -15.76 6.34
N LYS A 143 -13.16 -15.87 7.62
CA LYS A 143 -13.01 -14.71 8.51
C LYS A 143 -11.78 -13.89 8.13
N SER A 144 -11.83 -12.58 8.31
CA SER A 144 -10.69 -11.70 8.01
C SER A 144 -9.38 -12.19 8.67
N GLY A 145 -8.32 -12.33 7.87
CA GLY A 145 -7.06 -12.91 8.33
C GLY A 145 -6.03 -13.18 7.24
N MET A 146 -4.90 -13.70 7.69
CA MET A 146 -3.86 -14.27 6.84
C MET A 146 -4.05 -15.79 6.79
N TYR A 147 -3.90 -16.35 5.60
CA TYR A 147 -4.06 -17.77 5.33
C TYR A 147 -2.82 -18.32 4.63
N GLU A 148 -2.46 -19.56 4.91
CA GLU A 148 -1.51 -20.33 4.10
C GLU A 148 -2.27 -21.27 3.16
N VAL A 149 -1.86 -21.27 1.90
CA VAL A 149 -2.36 -22.18 0.86
C VAL A 149 -1.23 -23.12 0.45
N PHE A 150 -1.53 -24.41 0.42
CA PHE A 150 -0.60 -25.43 -0.03
C PHE A 150 -1.33 -26.59 -0.69
N LEU A 151 -0.58 -27.44 -1.39
CA LEU A 151 -1.11 -28.65 -2.00
C LEU A 151 -1.03 -29.80 -0.98
N GLY A 152 -2.12 -30.53 -0.78
CA GLY A 152 -2.19 -31.62 0.21
C GLY A 152 -1.20 -32.75 -0.09
N HIS A 153 -1.02 -33.06 -1.38
CA HIS A 153 -0.03 -34.01 -1.87
C HIS A 153 0.33 -33.65 -3.32
N ARG A 154 1.51 -34.08 -3.78
CA ARG A 154 1.88 -33.91 -5.19
C ARG A 154 0.84 -34.56 -6.10
N MET A 155 0.51 -33.90 -7.20
CA MET A 155 -0.57 -34.33 -8.10
C MET A 155 -0.01 -34.88 -9.40
N ASP A 156 -0.32 -36.14 -9.70
CA ASP A 156 -0.03 -36.74 -10.99
C ASP A 156 -1.18 -36.46 -11.97
N TYR A 157 -0.85 -35.83 -13.10
CA TYR A 157 -1.81 -35.48 -14.14
C TYR A 157 -1.13 -35.51 -15.52
N ASN A 158 -1.76 -36.16 -16.50
CA ASN A 158 -1.22 -36.30 -17.86
C ASN A 158 0.24 -36.76 -17.93
N GLY A 159 0.63 -37.73 -17.09
CA GLY A 159 1.99 -38.31 -17.08
C GLY A 159 3.08 -37.38 -16.51
N LYS A 160 2.68 -36.28 -15.87
CA LYS A 160 3.55 -35.32 -15.19
C LYS A 160 3.13 -35.20 -13.72
N THR A 161 4.10 -34.94 -12.85
CA THR A 161 3.85 -34.67 -11.41
C THR A 161 3.96 -33.17 -11.16
N TYR A 162 2.89 -32.59 -10.63
CA TYR A 162 2.74 -31.17 -10.37
C TYR A 162 2.70 -30.86 -8.88
N TYR A 163 3.27 -29.72 -8.52
CA TYR A 163 3.13 -29.12 -7.20
C TYR A 163 3.32 -27.60 -7.28
N PHE A 164 3.04 -26.89 -6.18
CA PHE A 164 3.44 -25.50 -6.00
C PHE A 164 3.95 -25.30 -4.57
N ASP A 165 4.81 -24.30 -4.39
CA ASP A 165 5.34 -23.96 -3.06
C ASP A 165 4.24 -23.32 -2.20
N PRO A 166 4.18 -23.62 -0.89
CA PRO A 166 3.22 -22.99 0.01
C PRO A 166 3.36 -21.47 -0.02
N TYR A 167 2.25 -20.75 0.09
CA TYR A 167 2.25 -19.29 0.07
C TYR A 167 1.20 -18.70 0.99
N LEU A 168 1.42 -17.46 1.40
CA LEU A 168 0.51 -16.70 2.25
C LEU A 168 -0.39 -15.80 1.41
N ILE A 169 -1.64 -15.66 1.84
CA ILE A 169 -2.63 -14.77 1.23
C ILE A 169 -3.52 -14.14 2.30
N ALA A 170 -3.79 -12.84 2.16
CA ALA A 170 -4.72 -12.12 3.01
C ALA A 170 -6.14 -12.22 2.44
N VAL A 171 -7.12 -12.39 3.34
CA VAL A 171 -8.55 -12.31 3.01
C VAL A 171 -9.19 -11.43 4.09
N PRO A 172 -9.83 -10.29 3.76
CA PRO A 172 -9.86 -9.66 2.45
C PRO A 172 -8.49 -9.11 2.02
N GLU A 173 -8.36 -8.85 0.72
CA GLU A 173 -7.19 -8.17 0.15
C GLU A 173 -7.40 -6.65 0.15
N ALA A 174 -6.35 -5.87 0.42
CA ALA A 174 -6.41 -4.42 0.35
C ALA A 174 -6.43 -3.96 -1.12
N VAL A 175 -7.41 -3.14 -1.50
CA VAL A 175 -7.42 -2.46 -2.80
C VAL A 175 -6.80 -1.09 -2.62
N LEU A 176 -5.71 -0.83 -3.36
CA LEU A 176 -4.89 0.37 -3.20
C LEU A 176 -5.25 1.44 -4.23
N ASP A 177 -5.13 2.71 -3.82
CA ASP A 177 -5.08 3.84 -4.73
C ASP A 177 -3.68 4.00 -5.34
N SER A 178 -3.57 4.88 -6.32
CA SER A 178 -2.35 5.32 -6.98
C SER A 178 -1.27 5.84 -6.01
N ASP A 179 -1.66 6.35 -4.85
CA ASP A 179 -0.73 6.81 -3.80
C ASP A 179 -0.33 5.72 -2.78
N GLY A 180 -0.91 4.52 -2.91
CA GLY A 180 -0.69 3.37 -2.03
C GLY A 180 -1.64 3.30 -0.83
N SER A 181 -2.57 4.24 -0.68
CA SER A 181 -3.58 4.21 0.38
C SER A 181 -4.61 3.10 0.12
N VAL A 182 -5.10 2.47 1.18
CA VAL A 182 -6.17 1.46 1.04
C VAL A 182 -7.51 2.15 0.82
N ILE A 183 -8.13 1.93 -0.34
CA ILE A 183 -9.44 2.50 -0.70
C ILE A 183 -10.57 1.65 -0.07
N HIS A 184 -10.50 0.33 -0.26
CA HIS A 184 -11.49 -0.61 0.24
C HIS A 184 -10.90 -2.03 0.31
N TRP A 185 -11.70 -2.95 0.84
CA TRP A 185 -11.35 -4.35 1.04
C TRP A 185 -12.04 -5.24 0.00
N LYS A 186 -11.27 -6.11 -0.66
CA LYS A 186 -11.78 -7.11 -1.60
C LYS A 186 -11.92 -8.46 -0.90
N TYR A 187 -13.17 -8.86 -0.65
CA TYR A 187 -13.50 -10.10 0.07
C TYR A 187 -13.47 -11.36 -0.80
N GLN A 188 -13.37 -11.21 -2.12
CA GLN A 188 -13.28 -12.33 -3.06
C GLN A 188 -11.84 -12.45 -3.61
N GLY A 189 -11.05 -13.31 -2.99
CA GLY A 189 -9.68 -13.60 -3.41
C GLY A 189 -9.64 -14.55 -4.60
N ILE A 190 -8.70 -14.31 -5.51
CA ILE A 190 -8.35 -15.24 -6.59
C ILE A 190 -6.84 -15.44 -6.54
N ALA A 191 -6.40 -16.70 -6.42
CA ALA A 191 -4.99 -17.04 -6.44
C ALA A 191 -4.69 -18.01 -7.59
N VAL A 192 -3.59 -17.76 -8.29
CA VAL A 192 -3.05 -18.65 -9.34
C VAL A 192 -1.63 -19.02 -8.91
N PRO A 193 -1.43 -20.13 -8.18
CA PRO A 193 -0.11 -20.53 -7.75
C PRO A 193 0.80 -20.82 -8.94
N LYS A 194 2.10 -20.52 -8.78
CA LYS A 194 3.12 -20.90 -9.75
C LYS A 194 3.35 -22.41 -9.67
N SER A 195 2.76 -23.15 -10.62
CA SER A 195 2.94 -24.59 -10.71
C SER A 195 4.36 -24.95 -11.15
N GLN A 196 4.82 -26.10 -10.68
CA GLN A 196 6.13 -26.66 -10.97
C GLN A 196 5.95 -28.11 -11.43
N ASN A 197 6.68 -28.49 -12.49
CA ASN A 197 6.80 -29.86 -12.95
C ASN A 197 8.08 -30.49 -12.40
N MET A 198 7.98 -31.69 -11.83
CA MET A 198 9.15 -32.35 -11.22
C MET A 198 10.24 -32.78 -12.22
N LYS A 199 9.88 -33.21 -13.44
CA LYS A 199 10.86 -33.52 -14.50
C LYS A 199 11.62 -32.25 -14.90
N GLU A 200 10.89 -31.15 -15.10
CA GLU A 200 11.50 -29.87 -15.44
C GLU A 200 12.38 -29.30 -14.31
N LYS A 201 12.01 -29.47 -13.04
CA LYS A 201 12.87 -29.05 -11.93
C LYS A 201 14.14 -29.90 -11.79
N ALA A 202 14.08 -31.19 -12.09
CA ALA A 202 15.26 -32.05 -12.10
C ALA A 202 16.23 -31.69 -13.25
N ASP A 203 15.68 -31.25 -14.38
CA ASP A 203 16.44 -30.85 -15.57
C ASP A 203 16.88 -29.38 -15.55
N LYS A 204 16.25 -28.53 -14.73
CA LYS A 204 16.74 -27.16 -14.49
C LYS A 204 18.00 -27.23 -13.63
N PRO A 205 19.14 -26.69 -14.09
CA PRO A 205 20.29 -26.52 -13.22
C PRO A 205 19.84 -25.75 -11.97
N THR A 206 20.19 -26.27 -10.78
CA THR A 206 20.19 -25.44 -9.57
C THR A 206 20.90 -24.14 -9.95
N PRO A 207 20.34 -22.94 -9.70
CA PRO A 207 21.00 -21.71 -10.09
C PRO A 207 22.38 -21.71 -9.44
N VAL A 208 23.43 -21.90 -10.25
CA VAL A 208 24.79 -21.65 -9.80
C VAL A 208 24.79 -20.17 -9.43
N PRO A 209 25.18 -19.79 -8.20
CA PRO A 209 25.30 -18.39 -7.84
C PRO A 209 26.14 -17.70 -8.93
N PRO A 210 25.64 -16.64 -9.60
CA PRO A 210 26.39 -16.03 -10.69
C PRO A 210 27.77 -15.58 -10.17
N PRO A 211 28.84 -15.71 -10.98
CA PRO A 211 30.15 -15.22 -10.62
C PRO A 211 30.03 -13.74 -10.21
N ILE A 212 30.62 -13.37 -9.07
CA ILE A 212 30.57 -12.00 -8.52
C ILE A 212 31.16 -11.04 -9.56
N GLN A 213 30.30 -10.39 -10.34
CA GLN A 213 30.64 -9.24 -11.16
C GLN A 213 30.29 -7.97 -10.36
N LYS A 214 31.33 -7.23 -9.95
CA LYS A 214 31.18 -5.91 -9.33
C LYS A 214 30.80 -4.90 -10.43
N LYS A 215 29.61 -4.29 -10.35
CA LYS A 215 29.27 -2.84 -10.58
C LYS A 215 27.75 -2.63 -10.76
N PRO A 216 27.14 -1.50 -10.34
CA PRO A 216 27.43 -0.63 -9.19
C PRO A 216 26.32 -0.74 -8.10
N THR A 217 26.72 -0.43 -6.87
CA THR A 217 25.86 -0.35 -5.69
C THR A 217 24.70 0.63 -5.89
N HIS A 218 23.46 0.13 -5.95
CA HIS A 218 22.28 0.92 -5.62
C HIS A 218 21.95 0.71 -4.14
N THR A 219 22.50 1.61 -3.35
CA THR A 219 22.27 1.79 -1.93
C THR A 219 20.82 2.23 -1.68
N VAL A 220 20.09 1.43 -0.90
CA VAL A 220 18.93 1.78 -0.05
C VAL A 220 17.74 2.48 -0.72
N SER A 221 16.64 1.74 -0.91
CA SER A 221 15.29 2.33 -1.02
C SER A 221 14.48 2.02 0.24
N ARG A 222 14.58 2.97 1.17
CA ARG A 222 13.61 3.26 2.24
C ARG A 222 12.16 3.07 1.73
N ILE A 223 11.27 2.52 2.55
CA ILE A 223 9.82 2.69 2.35
C ILE A 223 9.53 4.19 2.43
N THR A 224 9.58 4.87 1.29
CA THR A 224 9.08 6.22 1.08
C THR A 224 8.61 6.27 -0.36
N ARG A 225 7.29 6.44 -0.53
CA ARG A 225 6.61 7.16 -1.62
C ARG A 225 7.27 7.06 -3.01
N VAL A 226 6.63 6.35 -3.94
CA VAL A 226 6.89 6.58 -5.37
C VAL A 226 6.49 8.03 -5.67
N LYS A 227 7.46 8.83 -6.10
CA LYS A 227 7.27 10.26 -6.37
C LYS A 227 7.59 10.53 -7.84
N THR A 228 6.66 10.21 -8.72
CA THR A 228 6.55 10.89 -10.03
C THR A 228 5.75 12.17 -9.83
N GLY A 229 6.43 13.16 -9.27
CA GLY A 229 5.95 14.53 -9.21
C GLY A 229 7.10 15.41 -9.64
N ASP A 230 7.04 15.85 -10.90
CA ASP A 230 7.88 16.94 -11.37
C ASP A 230 7.78 18.08 -10.36
N LYS A 231 8.93 18.50 -9.82
CA LYS A 231 8.99 19.66 -8.94
C LYS A 231 8.84 20.90 -9.80
N GLY A 232 7.62 21.20 -10.22
CA GLY A 232 7.25 22.53 -10.68
C GLY A 232 7.52 23.50 -9.54
N ASN A 233 8.58 24.28 -9.66
CA ASN A 233 8.86 25.39 -8.75
C ASN A 233 7.61 26.29 -8.74
N PRO A 234 6.92 26.51 -7.61
CA PRO A 234 5.73 27.35 -7.56
C PRO A 234 6.08 28.85 -7.52
N VAL A 235 7.35 29.20 -7.34
CA VAL A 235 7.86 30.58 -7.31
C VAL A 235 7.50 31.41 -8.57
N PRO A 236 7.52 30.90 -9.82
CA PRO A 236 7.10 31.67 -10.99
C PRO A 236 5.61 32.04 -10.94
N TRP A 237 4.76 31.15 -10.43
CA TRP A 237 3.32 31.37 -10.30
C TRP A 237 2.98 32.35 -9.17
N ILE A 238 3.72 32.28 -8.06
CA ILE A 238 3.61 33.24 -6.95
C ILE A 238 4.07 34.64 -7.39
N CYS A 239 5.13 34.75 -8.20
CA CYS A 239 5.57 36.03 -8.80
C CYS A 239 4.54 36.61 -9.78
N LEU A 240 3.84 35.76 -10.54
CA LEU A 240 2.79 36.17 -11.48
C LEU A 240 1.56 36.75 -10.76
N ILE A 241 1.15 36.14 -9.64
CA ILE A 241 0.04 36.64 -8.81
C ILE A 241 0.42 37.96 -8.12
N ALA A 242 1.66 38.08 -7.65
CA ALA A 242 2.16 39.33 -7.05
C ALA A 242 2.26 40.49 -8.07
N ALA A 243 2.62 40.22 -9.33
CA ALA A 243 2.68 41.21 -10.40
C ALA A 243 1.27 41.69 -10.82
N ALA A 244 0.27 40.80 -10.84
CA ALA A 244 -1.12 41.17 -11.13
C ALA A 244 -1.72 42.09 -10.06
N ALA A 245 -1.41 41.85 -8.78
CA ALA A 245 -1.84 42.70 -7.67
C ALA A 245 -1.21 44.11 -7.73
N ALA A 246 0.06 44.23 -8.15
CA ALA A 246 0.72 45.51 -8.35
C ALA A 246 0.14 46.29 -9.56
N GLY A 247 -0.25 45.58 -10.62
CA GLY A 247 -0.91 46.18 -11.81
C GLY A 247 -2.27 46.82 -11.47
N ILE A 248 -3.09 46.16 -10.67
CA ILE A 248 -4.41 46.67 -10.25
C ILE A 248 -4.24 47.95 -9.40
N VAL A 249 -3.26 47.99 -8.49
CA VAL A 249 -2.96 49.18 -7.67
C VAL A 249 -2.46 50.35 -8.53
N CYS A 250 -1.67 50.09 -9.57
CA CYS A 250 -1.22 51.12 -10.52
C CYS A 250 -2.35 51.66 -11.41
N MET A 251 -3.35 50.84 -11.76
CA MET A 251 -4.52 51.30 -12.52
C MET A 251 -5.51 52.10 -11.66
N THR A 252 -5.65 51.78 -10.36
CA THR A 252 -6.46 52.60 -9.43
C THR A 252 -5.83 53.93 -9.04
N LYS A 253 -4.57 54.17 -9.41
CA LYS A 253 -3.87 55.46 -9.22
C LYS A 253 -3.77 56.32 -10.48
N ARG A 254 -4.29 55.87 -11.63
CA ARG A 254 -4.46 56.75 -12.79
C ARG A 254 -5.64 57.69 -12.54
N LYS A 255 -5.31 58.92 -12.16
CA LYS A 255 -6.23 60.07 -12.17
C LYS A 255 -6.82 60.17 -13.60
N PRO A 256 -8.16 60.22 -13.78
CA PRO A 256 -8.71 60.57 -15.08
C PRO A 256 -8.19 61.96 -15.44
N ARG A 257 -7.66 62.11 -16.66
CA ARG A 257 -7.50 63.42 -17.28
C ARG A 257 -8.87 63.88 -17.77
#